data_AF-A0A497A6H5-F1
#
_entry.id   AF-A0A497A6H5-F1
#
_cell.length_a   1.000
_cell.length_b   1.000
_cell.length_c   1.000
_cell.angle_alpha   90.00
_cell.angle_beta   90.00
_cell.angle_gamma   90.00
#
_symmetry.space_group_name_H-M   'P 1'
#
loop_
_entity.id
_entity.type
_entity.pdbx_description
1 polymer ?
#
loop_
_entity_poly.entity_id
_entity_poly.type
_entity_poly.pdbx_seq_one_letter_code
_entity_poly.pdbx_strand_id
1 'polypeptide(L)' 'MTERLYYTDSYCVHFSARVIEHLTWEGQPAIVLDRTAFYPTSGGQPADRGTLGGVKVVDVAVRDDGAVVHVLSAPLP' A
#
# COMPACT_ATOMS: atom_id res chain seq x y z
N MET A 1 1.62 8.41 -10.19
CA MET A 1 0.90 8.86 -8.98
C MET A 1 -0.17 7.82 -8.66
N THR A 2 -0.24 7.35 -7.42
CA THR A 2 -1.22 6.32 -7.00
C THR A 2 -2.57 6.97 -6.69
N GLU A 3 -3.66 6.41 -7.21
CA GLU A 3 -5.04 6.79 -6.85
C GLU A 3 -5.37 6.27 -5.43
N ARG A 4 -5.91 7.16 -4.58
CA ARG A 4 -6.15 6.89 -3.16
C ARG A 4 -7.64 6.71 -2.91
N LEU A 5 -8.12 5.47 -2.91
CA LEU A 5 -9.54 5.11 -2.83
C LEU A 5 -10.15 5.52 -1.48
N TYR A 6 -9.36 5.52 -0.41
CA TYR A 6 -9.81 5.88 0.94
C TYR A 6 -10.29 7.34 1.10
N TYR A 7 -10.03 8.23 0.13
CA TYR A 7 -10.60 9.58 0.14
C TYR A 7 -12.03 9.65 -0.40
N THR A 8 -12.41 8.71 -1.28
CA THR A 8 -13.73 8.70 -1.93
C THR A 8 -14.65 7.62 -1.36
N ASP A 9 -14.08 6.51 -0.88
CA ASP A 9 -14.80 5.42 -0.23
C ASP A 9 -13.98 4.87 0.95
N SER A 10 -14.22 5.42 2.14
CA SER A 10 -13.56 5.00 3.37
C SER A 10 -14.04 3.65 3.91
N TYR A 11 -15.11 3.07 3.35
CA TYR A 11 -15.62 1.74 3.72
C TYR A 11 -15.10 0.63 2.79
N CYS A 12 -14.35 0.98 1.75
CA CYS A 12 -13.77 0.03 0.82
C CYS A 12 -12.70 -0.85 1.48
N VAL A 13 -13.07 -2.09 1.78
CA VAL A 13 -12.17 -3.09 2.40
C VAL A 13 -11.65 -4.14 1.42
N HIS A 14 -12.16 -4.15 0.17
CA HIS A 14 -11.71 -5.03 -0.90
C HIS A 14 -11.62 -4.24 -2.21
N PHE A 15 -10.50 -4.37 -2.93
CA PHE A 15 -10.29 -3.70 -4.22
C PHE A 15 -9.39 -4.53 -5.12
N SER A 16 -9.33 -4.17 -6.40
CA SER A 16 -8.38 -4.71 -7.38
C SER A 16 -7.48 -3.60 -7.88
N ALA A 17 -6.20 -3.86 -8.05
CA ALA A 17 -5.21 -2.89 -8.50
C ALA A 17 -4.11 -3.58 -9.30
N ARG A 18 -3.34 -2.80 -10.05
CA ARG A 18 -2.16 -3.25 -10.77
C ARG A 18 -0.90 -2.87 -10.00
N VAL A 19 0.03 -3.81 -9.87
CA VAL A 19 1.39 -3.50 -9.42
C VAL A 19 2.10 -2.73 -10.52
N ILE A 20 2.56 -1.52 -10.20
CA ILE A 20 3.29 -0.65 -11.13
C ILE A 20 4.78 -0.60 -10.82
N GLU A 21 5.19 -1.00 -9.62
CA GLU A 21 6.59 -1.04 -9.20
C GLU A 21 6.81 -2.12 -8.13
N HIS A 22 7.92 -2.86 -8.25
CA HIS A 22 8.48 -3.67 -7.18
C HIS A 22 9.75 -3.00 -6.67
N LEU A 23 9.90 -2.90 -5.36
CA LEU A 23 11.06 -2.28 -4.71
C LEU A 23 11.38 -2.93 -3.36
N THR A 24 12.48 -2.47 -2.77
CA THR A 24 12.80 -2.76 -1.37
C THR A 24 12.62 -1.47 -0.56
N TRP A 25 11.90 -1.54 0.54
CA TRP A 25 11.68 -0.44 1.48
C TRP A 25 12.23 -0.84 2.85
N GLU A 26 13.22 -0.11 3.36
CA GLU A 26 13.87 -0.41 4.66
C GLU A 26 14.32 -1.88 4.83
N GLY A 27 14.79 -2.50 3.74
CA GLY A 27 15.22 -3.90 3.75
C GLY A 27 14.11 -4.94 3.61
N GLN A 28 12.85 -4.53 3.48
CA GLN A 28 11.69 -5.40 3.26
C GLN A 28 11.16 -5.30 1.83
N PRO A 29 10.55 -6.39 1.29
CA PRO A 29 9.92 -6.35 -0.02
C PRO A 29 8.72 -5.40 0.01
N ALA A 30 8.58 -4.58 -1.03
CA ALA A 30 7.51 -3.62 -1.13
C ALA A 30 7.05 -3.44 -2.58
N ILE A 31 5.85 -2.89 -2.74
CA ILE A 31 5.26 -2.59 -4.05
C ILE A 31 4.58 -1.23 -4.07
N VAL A 32 4.48 -0.65 -5.26
CA VAL A 32 3.59 0.47 -5.55
C VAL A 32 2.46 -0.02 -6.44
N LEU A 33 1.23 0.40 -6.11
CA LEU A 33 0.02 0.13 -6.88
C LEU A 33 -0.41 1.37 -7.67
N ASP A 34 -1.13 1.16 -8.76
CA ASP A 34 -1.82 2.23 -9.50
C ASP A 34 -2.93 2.88 -8.66
N ARG A 35 -3.62 2.10 -7.83
CA ARG A 35 -4.62 2.55 -6.87
C ARG A 35 -4.65 1.72 -5.59
N THR A 36 -5.06 2.29 -4.47
CA THR A 36 -5.12 1.58 -3.18
C THR A 36 -6.17 2.11 -2.22
N ALA A 37 -6.79 1.20 -1.46
CA ALA A 37 -7.62 1.54 -0.30
C ALA A 37 -6.83 1.54 1.02
N PHE A 38 -5.57 1.10 1.02
CA PHE A 38 -4.73 1.11 2.22
C PHE A 38 -4.32 2.54 2.58
N TYR A 39 -4.70 3.00 3.77
CA TYR A 39 -4.29 4.28 4.30
C TYR A 39 -2.85 4.22 4.86
N PRO A 40 -1.94 5.12 4.44
CA PRO A 40 -0.59 5.21 5.00
C PRO A 40 -0.60 5.80 6.41
N THR A 41 0.47 5.55 7.19
CA THR A 41 0.63 6.21 8.49
C THR A 41 0.62 7.73 8.30
N SER A 42 -0.34 8.42 8.93
CA SER A 42 -0.49 9.87 8.84
C SER A 42 -1.37 10.43 9.95
N GLY A 43 -1.08 11.64 10.43
CA GLY A 43 -1.89 12.33 11.44
C GLY A 43 -1.96 11.62 12.80
N GLY A 44 -0.99 10.76 13.12
CA GLY A 44 -0.98 9.93 14.33
C GLY A 44 -1.80 8.64 14.21
N GLN A 45 -2.49 8.42 13.08
CA GLN A 45 -3.15 7.15 12.79
C GLN A 45 -2.12 6.14 12.25
N PRO A 46 -2.07 4.92 12.82
CA PRO A 46 -1.26 3.83 12.27
C PRO A 46 -1.70 3.47 10.84
N ALA A 47 -0.75 3.04 10.01
CA ALA A 47 -1.05 2.49 8.70
C ALA A 47 -2.03 1.32 8.76
N ASP A 48 -2.85 1.20 7.72
CA ASP A 48 -3.73 0.06 7.55
C ASP A 48 -2.95 -1.25 7.39
N ARG A 49 -3.64 -2.35 7.72
CA ARG A 49 -3.13 -3.72 7.64
C ARG A 49 -4.11 -4.56 6.82
N GLY A 50 -3.60 -5.62 6.20
CA GLY A 50 -4.41 -6.48 5.35
C GLY A 50 -3.53 -7.38 4.49
N THR A 51 -4.05 -7.76 3.32
CA THR A 51 -3.33 -8.61 2.37
C THR A 51 -3.46 -8.10 0.94
N LEU A 52 -2.40 -8.23 0.16
CA LEU A 52 -2.38 -8.04 -1.29
C LEU A 52 -1.93 -9.37 -1.90
N GLY A 53 -2.68 -9.94 -2.85
CA GLY A 53 -2.33 -11.22 -3.46
C GLY A 53 -2.12 -12.38 -2.46
N GLY A 54 -2.76 -12.33 -1.30
CA GLY A 54 -2.58 -13.29 -0.20
C GLY A 54 -1.34 -13.04 0.69
N VAL A 55 -0.50 -12.05 0.36
CA VAL A 55 0.66 -11.65 1.15
C VAL A 55 0.30 -10.53 2.11
N LYS A 56 0.76 -10.58 3.36
CA LYS A 56 0.45 -9.57 4.38
C LYS A 56 1.12 -8.24 4.07
N VAL A 57 0.34 -7.17 4.16
CA VAL A 57 0.84 -5.79 4.21
C VAL A 57 1.19 -5.48 5.66
N VAL A 58 2.48 -5.28 5.92
CA VAL A 58 3.04 -5.02 7.25
C VAL A 58 3.31 -3.55 7.50
N ASP A 59 3.36 -2.72 6.45
CA ASP A 59 3.34 -1.27 6.56
C ASP A 59 2.89 -0.55 5.29
N VAL A 60 2.49 0.71 5.43
CA VAL A 60 2.08 1.56 4.31
C VAL A 60 2.65 2.96 4.50
N ALA A 61 3.45 3.39 3.53
CA ALA A 61 4.18 4.66 3.56
C ALA A 61 3.91 5.49 2.30
N VAL A 62 4.23 6.78 2.36
CA VAL A 62 4.21 7.68 1.20
C VAL A 62 5.64 8.07 0.88
N ARG A 63 6.08 7.75 -0.33
CA ARG A 63 7.40 8.17 -0.86
C ARG A 63 7.35 9.65 -1.27
N ASP A 64 8.50 10.30 -1.36
CA ASP A 64 8.61 11.74 -1.68
C ASP A 64 7.92 12.15 -2.99
N ASP A 65 7.79 11.23 -3.95
CA ASP A 65 7.08 11.43 -5.22
C ASP A 65 5.54 11.26 -5.11
N GLY A 66 5.04 11.06 -3.89
CA GLY A 66 3.62 10.87 -3.57
C GLY A 66 3.10 9.45 -3.81
N ALA A 67 3.94 8.52 -4.26
CA ALA A 67 3.57 7.12 -4.42
C ALA A 67 3.26 6.46 -3.07
N VAL A 68 2.25 5.59 -3.04
CA VAL A 68 1.92 4.81 -1.83
C VAL A 68 2.64 3.47 -1.90
N VAL A 69 3.56 3.28 -0.96
CA VAL A 69 4.40 2.09 -0.83
C VAL A 69 3.75 1.13 0.15
N HIS A 70 3.55 -0.12 -0.27
CA HIS A 70 3.01 -1.19 0.56
C HIS A 70 4.14 -2.14 0.91
N VAL A 71 4.55 -2.15 2.17
CA VAL A 71 5.59 -3.03 2.69
C VAL A 71 4.98 -4.39 3.01
N LEU A 72 5.60 -5.45 2.55
CA LEU A 72 5.06 -6.80 2.55
C LEU A 72 5.87 -7.74 3.46
N SER A 73 5.20 -8.75 4.02
CA SER A 73 5.89 -9.81 4.78
C SER A 73 6.71 -10.76 3.91
N ALA A 74 6.44 -10.78 2.59
CA ALA A 74 7.13 -11.60 1.60
C ALA A 74 6.99 -10.93 0.20
N PRO A 75 7.83 -11.26 -0.79
CA PRO A 75 7.64 -10.79 -2.15
C PRO A 75 6.33 -11.27 -2.77
N LEU A 76 5.69 -10.45 -3.59
CA LEU A 76 4.62 -10.89 -4.49
C LEU A 76 5.21 -11.61 -5.72
N PRO A 77 4.55 -12.66 -6.21
CA PRO A 77 4.97 -13.38 -7.41
C PRO A 77 4.86 -12.54 -8.68
#